data_AF-A0A954V3U3-F1
#
_entry.id   AF-A0A954V3U3-F1
#
_cell.length_a   1.000
_cell.length_b   1.000
_cell.length_c   1.000
_cell.angle_alpha   90.00
_cell.angle_beta   90.00
_cell.angle_gamma   90.00
#
_symmetry.space_group_name_H-M   'P 1'
#
loop_
_entity.id
_entity.type
_entity.pdbx_description
1 polymer ?
#
loop_
_entity_poly.entity_id
_entity_poly.type
_entity_poly.pdbx_seq_one_letter_code
_entity_poly.pdbx_strand_id
1 'polypeptide(L)'
;MTPLQRLRNWTMRLPNVWGLGQAQIHSSLLILLAALSILVAMAGLSRPGLSEMLPAAITLPIVWVVSLAVRVASQQLALGPTAIEMETTVGPTGNLSTDYEYLPGRRMLLYAAAGQTASMGLVLLGAVVSAALIQAQGRVVEPADLLDLKGGWHSGAWASQIMWVNLFLTCLHLLPTVPFDMRAALFGVFSLQN
;
A
#
# COMPACT_ATOMS: atom_id res chain seq x y z
N MET A 1 -18.91 6.97 -38.48
CA MET A 1 -17.96 6.98 -37.33
C MET A 1 -16.55 7.17 -37.86
N THR A 2 -15.89 8.27 -37.50
CA THR A 2 -14.57 8.61 -38.05
C THR A 2 -13.43 7.97 -37.25
N PRO A 3 -12.24 7.74 -37.85
CA PRO A 3 -11.09 7.09 -37.19
C PRO A 3 -10.62 7.81 -35.91
N LEU A 4 -10.81 9.12 -35.83
CA LEU A 4 -10.45 9.95 -34.68
C LEU A 4 -11.35 9.70 -33.44
N GLN A 5 -12.59 9.25 -33.63
CA GLN A 5 -13.46 8.84 -32.52
C GLN A 5 -13.03 7.49 -31.92
N ARG A 6 -12.33 6.65 -32.71
CA ARG A 6 -11.81 5.35 -32.26
C ARG A 6 -10.61 5.50 -31.33
N LEU A 7 -9.78 6.53 -31.52
CA LEU A 7 -8.59 6.81 -30.69
C LEU A 7 -8.94 7.42 -29.32
N ARG A 8 -10.04 8.18 -29.21
CA ARG A 8 -10.50 8.76 -27.93
C ARG A 8 -11.04 7.73 -26.94
N ASN A 9 -11.40 6.54 -27.42
CA ASN A 9 -11.91 5.42 -26.60
C ASN A 9 -10.81 4.46 -26.13
N TRP A 10 -9.53 4.77 -26.35
CA TRP A 10 -8.39 4.06 -25.73
C TRP A 10 -8.06 4.53 -24.32
N THR A 11 -8.94 5.31 -23.69
CA THR A 11 -8.96 5.32 -22.23
C THR A 11 -9.34 3.91 -21.80
N MET A 12 -8.41 3.18 -21.19
CA MET A 12 -8.70 1.91 -20.51
C MET A 12 -9.79 2.19 -19.47
N ARG A 13 -11.05 2.11 -19.89
CA ARG A 13 -12.18 2.01 -18.96
C ARG A 13 -12.10 0.59 -18.42
N LEU A 14 -11.33 0.43 -17.36
CA LEU A 14 -11.53 -0.68 -16.43
C LEU A 14 -13.05 -0.77 -16.21
N PRO A 15 -13.65 -1.98 -16.27
CA PRO A 15 -15.10 -2.11 -16.20
C PRO A 15 -15.62 -1.32 -14.99
N ASN A 16 -16.56 -0.38 -15.22
CA ASN A 16 -17.22 0.40 -14.15
C ASN A 16 -17.83 -0.50 -13.05
N VAL A 17 -17.95 -1.80 -13.32
CA VAL A 17 -18.45 -2.86 -12.44
C VAL A 17 -17.47 -3.21 -11.31
N TRP A 18 -16.21 -2.78 -11.37
CA TRP A 18 -15.18 -3.22 -10.41
C TRP A 18 -14.87 -2.21 -9.30
N GLY A 19 -15.58 -1.07 -9.21
CA GLY A 19 -15.40 -0.07 -8.14
C GLY A 19 -14.04 0.65 -8.11
N LEU A 20 -13.05 0.18 -8.89
CA LEU A 20 -11.68 0.72 -8.95
C LEU A 20 -11.60 2.22 -9.27
N GLY A 21 -12.63 2.78 -9.90
CA GLY A 21 -12.71 4.21 -10.23
C GLY A 21 -13.20 5.14 -9.11
N GLN A 22 -13.62 4.61 -7.96
CA GLN A 22 -14.19 5.41 -6.86
C GLN A 22 -13.22 5.69 -5.70
N ALA A 23 -11.98 5.20 -5.79
CA ALA A 23 -10.95 5.55 -4.82
C ALA A 23 -10.38 6.93 -5.14
N GLN A 24 -10.41 7.84 -4.16
CA GLN A 24 -9.81 9.17 -4.26
C GLN A 24 -8.55 9.24 -3.40
N ILE A 25 -7.49 9.86 -3.91
CA ILE A 25 -6.29 10.15 -3.11
C ILE A 25 -6.45 11.54 -2.48
N HIS A 26 -6.44 11.60 -1.16
CA HIS A 26 -6.49 12.86 -0.43
C HIS A 26 -5.14 13.59 -0.53
N SER A 27 -5.16 14.91 -0.72
CA SER A 27 -3.96 15.73 -0.88
C SER A 27 -2.99 15.65 0.31
N SER A 28 -3.49 15.34 1.52
CA SER A 28 -2.65 15.12 2.70
C SER A 28 -1.66 13.97 2.54
N LEU A 29 -1.98 12.92 1.76
CA LEU A 29 -1.03 11.86 1.42
C LEU A 29 0.16 12.44 0.66
N LEU A 30 -0.09 13.25 -0.37
CA LEU A 30 0.95 13.85 -1.20
C LEU A 30 1.83 14.81 -0.38
N ILE A 31 1.21 15.62 0.49
CA ILE A 31 1.92 16.52 1.39
C ILE A 31 2.81 15.74 2.36
N LEU A 32 2.30 14.66 2.98
CA LEU A 32 3.11 13.84 3.88
C LEU A 32 4.28 13.20 3.15
N LEU A 33 4.03 12.58 1.98
CA LEU A 33 5.07 11.93 1.21
C LEU A 33 6.16 12.92 0.78
N ALA A 34 5.79 14.12 0.34
CA ALA A 34 6.74 15.18 0.04
C ALA A 34 7.55 15.59 1.27
N ALA A 35 6.91 15.77 2.43
CA ALA A 35 7.60 16.09 3.68
C ALA A 35 8.58 14.98 4.11
N LEU A 36 8.17 13.71 4.01
CA LEU A 36 9.03 12.56 4.30
C LEU A 36 10.21 12.46 3.32
N SER A 37 9.99 12.70 2.03
CA SER A 37 11.07 12.78 1.04
C SER A 37 12.10 13.84 1.39
N ILE A 38 11.64 15.05 1.74
CA ILE A 38 12.53 16.14 2.16
C ILE A 38 13.28 15.75 3.42
N LEU A 39 12.62 15.12 4.40
CA LEU A 39 13.25 14.67 5.64
C LEU A 39 14.35 13.62 5.37
N VAL A 40 14.08 12.63 4.53
CA VAL A 40 15.05 11.59 4.14
C VAL A 40 16.22 12.22 3.38
N ALA A 41 15.94 13.15 2.46
CA ALA A 41 16.99 13.87 1.72
C ALA A 41 17.88 14.68 2.66
N MET A 42 17.29 15.44 3.60
CA MET A 42 18.04 16.20 4.60
C MET A 42 18.88 15.27 5.49
N ALA A 43 18.33 14.14 5.94
CA ALA A 43 19.07 13.16 6.73
C ALA A 43 20.27 12.58 5.98
N GLY A 44 20.08 12.21 4.70
CA GLY A 44 21.14 11.68 3.84
C GLY A 44 22.23 12.71 3.50
N LEU A 45 21.88 13.99 3.34
CA LEU A 45 22.84 15.08 3.12
C LEU A 45 23.59 15.49 4.40
N SER A 46 22.93 15.41 5.56
CA SER A 46 23.49 15.89 6.83
C SER A 46 24.37 14.85 7.53
N ARG A 47 24.23 13.56 7.19
CA ARG A 47 24.98 12.46 7.84
C ARG A 47 25.60 11.53 6.78
N PRO A 48 26.94 11.45 6.70
CA PRO A 48 27.62 10.58 5.73
C PRO A 48 27.18 9.11 5.81
N GLY A 49 26.93 8.61 7.01
CA GLY A 49 26.46 7.24 7.24
C GLY A 49 25.02 6.95 6.81
N LEU A 50 24.27 7.94 6.33
CA LEU A 50 22.91 7.80 5.78
C LEU A 50 22.83 8.24 4.31
N SER A 51 23.96 8.54 3.68
CA SER A 51 24.01 9.01 2.29
C SER A 51 23.42 7.99 1.30
N GLU A 52 23.50 6.69 1.62
CA GLU A 52 22.88 5.60 0.86
C GLU A 52 21.35 5.65 0.85
N MET A 53 20.72 6.41 1.77
CA MET A 53 19.27 6.62 1.81
C MET A 53 18.79 7.77 0.90
N LEU A 54 19.69 8.57 0.32
CA LEU A 54 19.31 9.67 -0.58
C LEU A 54 18.37 9.23 -1.72
N PRO A 55 18.61 8.09 -2.40
CA PRO A 55 17.68 7.61 -3.42
C PRO A 55 16.31 7.24 -2.85
N ALA A 56 16.23 6.81 -1.59
CA ALA A 56 14.96 6.52 -0.94
C ALA A 56 14.04 7.74 -0.84
N ALA A 57 14.59 8.96 -0.81
CA ALA A 57 13.78 10.17 -0.85
C ALA A 57 12.88 10.24 -2.09
N ILE A 58 13.29 9.61 -3.21
CA ILE A 58 12.54 9.56 -4.45
C ILE A 58 11.72 8.28 -4.56
N THR A 59 12.31 7.13 -4.24
CA THR A 59 11.66 5.83 -4.44
C THR A 59 10.60 5.52 -3.39
N LEU A 60 10.76 5.99 -2.15
CA LEU A 60 9.84 5.72 -1.03
C LEU A 60 8.41 6.22 -1.33
N PRO A 61 8.17 7.48 -1.79
CA PRO A 61 6.83 7.91 -2.18
C PRO A 61 6.17 7.03 -3.23
N ILE A 62 6.93 6.60 -4.24
CA ILE A 62 6.42 5.78 -5.33
C ILE A 62 6.00 4.42 -4.78
N VAL A 63 6.88 3.78 -4.00
CA VAL A 63 6.59 2.50 -3.34
C VAL A 63 5.37 2.62 -2.43
N TRP A 64 5.24 3.71 -1.68
CA TRP A 64 4.11 3.96 -0.79
C TRP A 64 2.79 4.07 -1.54
N VAL A 65 2.73 4.90 -2.60
CA VAL A 65 1.52 5.06 -3.42
C VAL A 65 1.12 3.75 -4.09
N VAL A 66 2.08 3.02 -4.65
CA VAL A 66 1.82 1.71 -5.28
C VAL A 66 1.31 0.69 -4.24
N SER A 67 1.91 0.66 -3.06
CA SER A 67 1.48 -0.24 -1.97
C SER A 67 0.07 0.05 -1.51
N LEU A 68 -0.29 1.34 -1.35
CA LEU A 68 -1.65 1.76 -1.04
C LEU A 68 -2.63 1.41 -2.16
N ALA A 69 -2.24 1.62 -3.42
CA ALA A 69 -3.08 1.28 -4.57
C ALA A 69 -3.39 -0.22 -4.64
N VAL A 70 -2.39 -1.09 -4.44
CA VAL A 70 -2.58 -2.56 -4.42
C VAL A 70 -3.49 -2.97 -3.26
N ARG A 71 -3.31 -2.35 -2.09
CA ARG A 71 -4.15 -2.60 -0.91
C ARG A 71 -5.62 -2.25 -1.19
N VAL A 72 -5.88 -1.04 -1.67
CA VAL A 72 -7.24 -0.56 -1.95
C VAL A 72 -7.88 -1.36 -3.08
N ALA A 73 -7.12 -1.68 -4.13
CA ALA A 73 -7.60 -2.54 -5.21
C ALA A 73 -8.01 -3.93 -4.68
N SER A 74 -7.21 -4.53 -3.79
CA SER A 74 -7.57 -5.83 -3.19
C SER A 74 -8.82 -5.76 -2.34
N GLN A 75 -8.98 -4.69 -1.56
CA GLN A 75 -10.20 -4.43 -0.78
C GLN A 75 -11.43 -4.28 -1.67
N GLN A 76 -11.33 -3.52 -2.75
CA GLN A 76 -12.43 -3.32 -3.71
C GLN A 76 -12.76 -4.62 -4.46
N LEU A 77 -11.75 -5.39 -4.87
CA LEU A 77 -11.95 -6.70 -5.50
C LEU A 77 -12.64 -7.69 -4.55
N ALA A 78 -12.30 -7.70 -3.27
CA ALA A 78 -12.92 -8.57 -2.28
C ALA A 78 -14.40 -8.21 -2.03
N LEU A 79 -14.76 -6.93 -2.14
CA LEU A 79 -16.12 -6.44 -2.02
C LEU A 79 -16.93 -6.59 -3.31
N GLY A 80 -16.27 -6.73 -4.46
CA GLY A 80 -16.89 -6.97 -5.75
C GLY A 80 -17.93 -5.89 -6.10
N PRO A 81 -19.17 -6.26 -6.49
CA PRO A 81 -20.20 -5.29 -6.88
C PRO A 81 -20.55 -4.26 -5.81
N THR A 82 -20.36 -4.59 -4.52
CA THR A 82 -20.61 -3.62 -3.43
C THR A 82 -19.54 -2.57 -3.25
N ALA A 83 -18.41 -2.70 -3.95
CA ALA A 83 -17.40 -1.64 -3.99
C ALA A 83 -17.88 -0.40 -4.79
N ILE A 84 -18.90 -0.52 -5.65
CA ILE A 84 -19.44 0.59 -6.47
C ILE A 84 -20.26 1.57 -5.62
N GLU A 85 -20.67 1.17 -4.43
CA GLU A 85 -21.45 2.00 -3.50
C GLU A 85 -20.57 2.63 -2.43
N MET A 86 -19.25 2.39 -2.48
CA MET A 86 -18.33 2.78 -1.41
C MET A 86 -17.34 3.83 -1.89
N GLU A 87 -17.52 5.05 -1.41
CA GLU A 87 -16.50 6.07 -1.55
C GLU A 87 -15.32 5.75 -0.61
N THR A 88 -14.14 5.59 -1.20
CA THR A 88 -12.91 5.32 -0.45
C THR A 88 -11.96 6.49 -0.66
N THR A 89 -11.70 7.25 0.41
CA THR A 89 -10.66 8.28 0.38
C THR A 89 -9.41 7.70 1.00
N VAL A 90 -8.30 7.73 0.28
CA VAL A 90 -7.00 7.20 0.69
C VAL A 90 -6.11 8.36 1.15
N GLY A 91 -5.56 8.25 2.35
CA GLY A 91 -4.63 9.18 2.93
C GLY A 91 -3.29 8.57 3.31
N PRO A 92 -2.50 9.30 4.12
CA PRO A 92 -1.15 8.91 4.49
C PRO A 92 -1.06 7.57 5.23
N THR A 93 -2.12 7.21 5.94
CA THR A 93 -2.19 6.03 6.79
C THR A 93 -3.01 4.88 6.20
N GLY A 94 -3.33 4.93 4.90
CA GLY A 94 -4.28 3.99 4.28
C GLY A 94 -5.60 4.68 3.96
N ASN A 95 -6.73 4.07 4.26
CA ASN A 95 -8.03 4.71 4.05
C ASN A 95 -8.20 5.83 5.07
N LEU A 96 -8.57 7.05 4.69
CA LEU A 96 -8.93 8.17 5.57
C LEU A 96 -10.42 8.14 5.92
N SER A 97 -11.25 7.81 4.94
CA SER A 97 -12.66 7.57 5.09
C SER A 97 -13.06 6.41 4.18
N THR A 98 -13.91 5.54 4.71
CA THR A 98 -14.51 4.47 3.91
C THR A 98 -15.84 4.12 4.55
N ASP A 99 -16.86 4.01 3.71
CA ASP A 99 -18.23 3.69 4.09
C ASP A 99 -18.43 2.22 4.48
N TYR A 100 -17.37 1.53 4.96
CA TYR A 100 -17.43 0.11 5.31
C TYR A 100 -18.41 -0.15 6.44
N GLU A 101 -18.72 0.85 7.26
CA GLU A 101 -19.67 0.74 8.38
C GLU A 101 -21.10 0.41 7.93
N TYR A 102 -21.44 0.72 6.69
CA TYR A 102 -22.74 0.38 6.11
C TYR A 102 -22.79 -1.02 5.50
N LEU A 103 -21.67 -1.75 5.49
CA LEU A 103 -21.62 -3.11 4.98
C LEU A 103 -22.14 -4.13 6.00
N PRO A 104 -22.73 -5.25 5.55
CA PRO A 104 -22.97 -6.40 6.43
C PRO A 104 -21.68 -6.90 7.10
N GLY A 105 -21.76 -7.40 8.34
CA GLY A 105 -20.58 -7.78 9.14
C GLY A 105 -19.61 -8.74 8.43
N ARG A 106 -20.11 -9.73 7.67
CA ARG A 106 -19.25 -10.64 6.87
C ARG A 106 -18.41 -9.89 5.84
N ARG A 107 -18.97 -8.86 5.21
CA ARG A 107 -18.27 -8.05 4.20
C ARG A 107 -17.26 -7.09 4.83
N MET A 108 -17.55 -6.57 6.02
CA MET A 108 -16.56 -5.80 6.80
C MET A 108 -15.32 -6.67 7.13
N LEU A 109 -15.53 -7.92 7.54
CA LEU A 109 -14.44 -8.88 7.79
C LEU A 109 -13.63 -9.17 6.52
N LEU A 110 -14.31 -9.43 5.40
CA LEU A 110 -13.65 -9.68 4.11
C LEU A 110 -12.82 -8.48 3.64
N TYR A 111 -13.35 -7.27 3.80
CA TYR A 111 -12.63 -6.03 3.51
C TYR A 111 -11.35 -5.89 4.35
N ALA A 112 -11.45 -6.08 5.66
CA ALA A 112 -10.30 -6.00 6.56
C ALA A 112 -9.25 -7.08 6.26
N ALA A 113 -9.69 -8.31 6.02
CA ALA A 113 -8.81 -9.42 5.64
C ALA A 113 -8.13 -9.15 4.29
N ALA A 114 -8.84 -8.64 3.29
CA ALA A 114 -8.28 -8.33 1.97
C ALA A 114 -7.18 -7.26 2.03
N GLY A 115 -7.38 -6.19 2.81
CA GLY A 115 -6.35 -5.16 2.99
C GLY A 115 -5.09 -5.71 3.66
N GLN A 116 -5.25 -6.47 4.75
CA GLN A 116 -4.13 -7.07 5.48
C GLN A 116 -3.38 -8.12 4.66
N THR A 117 -4.10 -9.00 3.97
CA THR A 117 -3.50 -10.02 3.11
C THR A 117 -2.75 -9.41 1.92
N ALA A 118 -3.24 -8.31 1.33
CA ALA A 118 -2.54 -7.60 0.27
C ALA A 118 -1.20 -7.03 0.75
N SER A 119 -1.19 -6.33 1.89
CA SER A 119 0.06 -5.80 2.46
C SER A 119 1.01 -6.92 2.86
N MET A 120 0.52 -7.99 3.50
CA MET A 120 1.38 -9.14 3.84
C MET A 120 1.91 -9.88 2.61
N GLY A 121 1.12 -9.99 1.54
CA GLY A 121 1.57 -10.51 0.26
C GLY A 121 2.72 -9.70 -0.33
N LEU A 122 2.65 -8.37 -0.24
CA LEU A 122 3.74 -7.48 -0.67
C LEU A 122 4.98 -7.58 0.23
N VAL A 123 4.82 -7.80 1.53
CA VAL A 123 5.95 -8.09 2.44
C VAL A 123 6.66 -9.38 2.02
N LEU A 124 5.90 -10.46 1.81
CA LEU A 124 6.45 -11.74 1.40
C LEU A 124 7.13 -11.63 0.02
N LEU A 125 6.51 -10.93 -0.93
CA LEU A 125 7.09 -10.68 -2.24
C LEU A 125 8.42 -9.90 -2.12
N GLY A 126 8.43 -8.83 -1.34
CA GLY A 126 9.64 -8.04 -1.08
C GLY A 126 10.75 -8.88 -0.44
N ALA A 127 10.43 -9.72 0.54
CA ALA A 127 11.38 -10.63 1.18
C ALA A 127 11.94 -11.67 0.21
N VAL A 128 11.09 -12.32 -0.60
CA VAL A 128 11.51 -13.34 -1.58
C VAL A 128 12.39 -12.73 -2.67
N VAL A 129 12.00 -11.58 -3.22
CA VAL A 129 12.81 -10.90 -4.25
C VAL A 129 14.13 -10.43 -3.66
N SER A 130 14.15 -9.92 -2.42
CA SER A 130 15.40 -9.52 -1.75
C SER A 130 16.33 -10.71 -1.52
N ALA A 131 15.78 -11.85 -1.06
CA ALA A 131 16.54 -13.10 -0.91
C ALA A 131 17.15 -13.56 -2.25
N ALA A 132 16.36 -13.52 -3.33
CA ALA A 132 16.83 -13.90 -4.66
C ALA A 132 17.95 -12.97 -5.16
N LEU A 133 17.86 -11.66 -4.90
CA LEU A 133 18.90 -10.69 -5.26
C LEU A 133 20.19 -10.89 -4.47
N ILE A 134 20.12 -11.20 -3.17
CA ILE A 134 21.29 -11.53 -2.34
C ILE A 134 21.96 -12.82 -2.86
N GLN A 135 21.15 -13.85 -3.16
CA GLN A 135 21.66 -15.12 -3.69
C GLN A 135 22.31 -14.93 -5.07
N ALA A 136 21.75 -14.07 -5.92
CA ALA A 136 22.33 -13.75 -7.23
C ALA A 136 23.72 -13.07 -7.14
N GLN A 137 24.04 -12.46 -5.99
CA GLN A 137 25.38 -11.91 -5.70
C GLN A 137 26.34 -12.98 -5.14
N GLY A 138 25.93 -14.24 -5.07
CA GLY A 138 26.75 -15.36 -4.59
C GLY A 138 26.86 -15.44 -3.06
N ARG A 139 26.01 -14.72 -2.32
CA ARG A 139 25.99 -14.72 -0.85
C ARG A 139 24.91 -15.68 -0.32
N VAL A 140 25.19 -16.30 0.82
CA VAL A 140 24.17 -17.07 1.55
C VAL A 140 23.15 -16.10 2.13
N VAL A 141 21.86 -16.40 1.99
CA VAL A 141 20.79 -15.55 2.50
C VAL A 141 20.65 -15.78 4.00
N GLU A 142 21.00 -14.79 4.81
CA GLU A 142 20.68 -14.78 6.23
C GLU A 142 19.42 -13.94 6.50
N PRO A 143 18.55 -14.34 7.45
CA PRO A 143 17.37 -13.55 7.80
C PRO A 143 17.69 -12.11 8.24
N ALA A 144 18.86 -11.91 8.84
CA ALA A 144 19.33 -10.59 9.25
C ALA A 144 19.59 -9.66 8.05
N ASP A 145 20.07 -10.20 6.92
CA ASP A 145 20.32 -9.43 5.70
C ASP A 145 19.02 -8.95 5.05
N LEU A 146 17.94 -9.72 5.19
CA LEU A 146 16.61 -9.32 4.70
C LEU A 146 16.01 -8.18 5.52
N LEU A 147 16.36 -8.10 6.81
CA LEU A 147 15.88 -7.08 7.75
C LEU A 147 16.88 -5.94 7.94
N ASP A 148 17.90 -5.81 7.07
CA ASP A 148 18.89 -4.75 7.19
C ASP A 148 18.31 -3.39 6.79
N LEU A 149 18.15 -2.53 7.79
CA LEU A 149 17.70 -1.15 7.64
C LEU A 149 18.76 -0.21 7.07
N LYS A 150 20.04 -0.61 6.94
CA LYS A 150 21.07 0.25 6.34
C LYS A 150 21.22 0.01 4.85
N GLY A 151 21.38 -1.26 4.44
CA GLY A 151 21.41 -1.63 3.02
C GLY A 151 20.05 -1.61 2.33
N GLY A 152 18.94 -1.63 3.08
CA GLY A 152 17.60 -1.76 2.53
C GLY A 152 17.01 -0.56 1.78
N TRP A 153 17.73 0.57 1.68
CA TRP A 153 17.18 1.86 1.21
C TRP A 153 17.93 2.51 0.04
N HIS A 154 18.96 1.86 -0.51
CA HIS A 154 19.62 2.38 -1.72
C HIS A 154 18.74 2.24 -2.97
N SER A 155 19.15 2.85 -4.08
CA SER A 155 18.42 2.89 -5.36
C SER A 155 18.19 1.53 -6.04
N GLY A 156 18.75 0.44 -5.53
CA GLY A 156 18.58 -0.92 -6.03
C GLY A 156 17.81 -1.82 -5.07
N ALA A 157 17.51 -1.35 -3.85
CA ALA A 157 16.87 -2.11 -2.79
C ALA A 157 15.34 -2.00 -2.83
N TRP A 158 14.72 -1.93 -4.02
CA TRP A 158 13.28 -1.65 -4.16
C TRP A 158 12.43 -2.73 -3.51
N ALA A 159 12.88 -3.99 -3.59
CA ALA A 159 12.23 -5.12 -2.94
C ALA A 159 12.21 -4.97 -1.40
N SER A 160 13.31 -4.52 -0.80
CA SER A 160 13.39 -4.21 0.62
C SER A 160 12.50 -3.02 0.99
N GLN A 161 12.47 -1.96 0.17
CA GLN A 161 11.58 -0.82 0.39
C GLN A 161 10.10 -1.24 0.35
N ILE A 162 9.70 -2.08 -0.61
CA ILE A 162 8.35 -2.65 -0.69
C ILE A 162 8.03 -3.45 0.58
N MET A 163 8.98 -4.29 1.03
CA MET A 163 8.83 -5.07 2.26
C MET A 163 8.60 -4.16 3.48
N TRP A 164 9.47 -3.19 3.71
CA TRP A 164 9.40 -2.30 4.88
C TRP A 164 8.15 -1.42 4.88
N VAL A 165 7.79 -0.83 3.74
CA VAL A 165 6.57 -0.01 3.63
C VAL A 165 5.34 -0.85 3.92
N ASN A 166 5.23 -2.06 3.37
CA ASN A 166 4.06 -2.90 3.60
C ASN A 166 4.02 -3.53 4.98
N LEU A 167 5.18 -3.78 5.60
CA LEU A 167 5.25 -4.20 7.00
C LEU A 167 4.77 -3.08 7.91
N PHE A 168 5.21 -1.84 7.65
CA PHE A 168 4.72 -0.66 8.36
C PHE A 168 3.20 -0.49 8.21
N LEU A 169 2.68 -0.55 6.97
CA LEU A 169 1.24 -0.45 6.72
C LEU A 169 0.45 -1.58 7.41
N THR A 170 0.97 -2.81 7.40
CA THR A 170 0.34 -3.93 8.10
C THR A 170 0.20 -3.62 9.59
N CYS A 171 1.31 -3.24 10.25
CA CYS A 171 1.33 -2.88 11.66
C CYS A 171 0.40 -1.71 11.98
N LEU A 172 0.41 -0.67 11.12
CA LEU A 172 -0.43 0.50 11.27
C LEU A 172 -1.92 0.12 11.23
N HIS A 173 -2.32 -0.76 10.31
CA HIS A 173 -3.70 -1.20 10.17
C HIS A 173 -4.16 -2.25 11.21
N LEU A 174 -3.26 -2.68 12.12
CA LEU A 174 -3.63 -3.46 13.31
C LEU A 174 -4.14 -2.58 14.47
N LEU A 175 -3.99 -1.25 14.37
CA LEU A 175 -4.50 -0.35 15.39
C LEU A 175 -6.04 -0.37 15.42
N PRO A 176 -6.68 -0.48 16.60
CA PRO A 176 -8.14 -0.60 16.70
C PRO A 176 -8.86 0.76 16.62
N THR A 177 -8.40 1.68 15.78
CA THR A 177 -8.96 3.04 15.64
C THR A 177 -9.41 3.33 14.22
N VAL A 178 -10.26 4.36 14.04
CA VAL A 178 -10.49 4.91 12.70
C VAL A 178 -9.15 5.41 12.18
N PRO A 179 -8.80 5.16 10.91
CA PRO A 179 -9.56 4.47 9.85
C PRO A 179 -9.07 3.04 9.52
N PHE A 180 -8.48 2.34 10.49
CA PHE A 180 -7.73 1.11 10.26
C PHE A 180 -8.57 -0.17 10.16
N ASP A 181 -8.03 -1.18 9.48
CA ASP A 181 -8.75 -2.42 9.15
C ASP A 181 -9.12 -3.22 10.39
N MET A 182 -8.31 -3.18 11.46
CA MET A 182 -8.64 -3.86 12.72
C MET A 182 -9.96 -3.36 13.31
N ARG A 183 -10.27 -2.07 13.13
CA ARG A 183 -11.59 -1.54 13.51
C ARG A 183 -12.70 -2.18 12.69
N ALA A 184 -12.58 -2.21 11.37
CA ALA A 184 -13.56 -2.87 10.50
C ALA A 184 -13.72 -4.36 10.84
N ALA A 185 -12.62 -5.05 11.19
CA ALA A 185 -12.65 -6.43 11.64
C ALA A 185 -13.44 -6.59 12.95
N LEU A 186 -13.14 -5.77 13.96
CA LEU A 186 -13.84 -5.81 15.26
C LEU A 186 -15.34 -5.50 15.10
N PHE A 187 -15.70 -4.46 14.36
CA PHE A 187 -17.11 -4.16 14.05
C PHE A 187 -17.79 -5.30 13.30
N GLY A 188 -17.10 -5.91 12.33
CA GLY A 188 -17.60 -7.08 11.62
C GLY A 188 -17.91 -8.25 12.54
N VAL A 189 -17.03 -8.55 13.51
CA VAL A 189 -17.26 -9.60 14.51
C VAL A 189 -18.47 -9.27 15.39
N PHE A 190 -18.56 -8.05 15.93
CA PHE A 190 -19.68 -7.65 16.79
C PHE A 190 -21.02 -7.68 16.05
N SER A 191 -21.05 -7.22 14.79
CA SER A 191 -22.25 -7.23 13.96
C SER A 191 -22.71 -8.62 13.52
N LEU A 192 -21.89 -9.67 13.70
CA LEU A 192 -22.28 -11.06 13.45
C LEU A 192 -22.85 -11.76 14.69
N GLN A 193 -22.65 -11.17 15.86
CA GLN A 193 -23.13 -11.71 17.14
C GLN A 193 -24.55 -11.22 17.48
N ASN A 194 -25.00 -10.13 16.84
CA ASN A 194 -26.34 -9.56 16.95
C ASN A 194 -27.20 -9.94 15.73
#